data_AF-A0A562MMT4-F1
#
_entry.id   AF-A0A562MMT4-F1
#
_cell.length_a   1.000
_cell.length_b   1.000
_cell.length_c   1.000
_cell.angle_alpha   90.00
_cell.angle_beta   90.00
_cell.angle_gamma   90.00
#
_symmetry.space_group_name_H-M   'P 1'
#
loop_
_entity.id
_entity.type
_entity.pdbx_description
1 polymer ?
#
loop_
_entity_poly.entity_id
_entity_poly.type
_entity_poly.pdbx_seq_one_letter_code
_entity_poly.pdbx_strand_id
1 'polypeptide(L)'
;MGTSGDIIGRYERDEVTPSVEVASKLADVLDVSLDYLSGKTDTLLDSATLGRIMEISVMPEDDQKQVFLVLDAHIRDYKARKAYAQ
;
A
#
# COMPACT_ATOMS: atom_id res chain seq x y z
N MET A 1 11.53 6.25 -16.57
CA MET A 1 12.59 6.54 -15.57
C MET A 1 13.90 7.05 -16.13
N GLY A 2 14.24 6.80 -17.41
CA GLY A 2 15.46 7.39 -18.00
C GLY A 2 16.76 7.03 -17.25
N THR A 3 16.78 5.92 -16.52
CA THR A 3 17.96 5.43 -15.80
C THR A 3 18.55 4.21 -16.53
N SER A 4 19.85 4.00 -16.39
CA SER A 4 20.54 2.86 -17.00
C SER A 4 20.26 1.58 -16.23
N GLY A 5 20.21 0.44 -16.92
CA GLY A 5 20.11 -0.88 -16.29
C GLY A 5 21.24 -1.17 -15.30
N ASP A 6 22.44 -0.61 -15.53
CA ASP A 6 23.56 -0.72 -14.58
C ASP A 6 23.22 -0.08 -13.22
N ILE A 7 22.54 1.07 -13.24
CA ILE A 7 22.16 1.80 -12.03
C ILE A 7 21.07 1.06 -11.26
N ILE A 8 20.09 0.48 -11.97
CA ILE A 8 19.07 -0.38 -11.33
C ILE A 8 19.74 -1.58 -10.65
N GLY A 9 20.66 -2.26 -11.34
CA GLY A 9 21.38 -3.40 -10.74
C GLY A 9 22.20 -3.02 -9.51
N ARG A 10 22.74 -1.80 -9.45
CA ARG A 10 23.42 -1.29 -8.24
C ARG A 10 22.45 -1.07 -7.07
N TYR A 11 21.21 -0.65 -7.34
CA TYR A 11 20.18 -0.54 -6.31
C TYR A 11 19.79 -1.92 -5.75
N GLU A 12 19.62 -2.92 -6.62
CA GLU A 12 19.25 -4.28 -6.22
C GLU A 12 20.34 -5.00 -5.42
N ARG A 13 21.60 -4.59 -5.56
CA ARG A 13 22.77 -5.16 -4.85
C ARG A 13 23.23 -4.32 -3.66
N ASP A 14 22.45 -3.32 -3.25
CA ASP A 14 22.79 -2.38 -2.17
C ASP A 14 24.12 -1.63 -2.37
N GLU A 15 24.65 -1.57 -3.60
CA GLU A 15 25.89 -0.85 -3.92
C GLU A 15 25.67 0.67 -3.94
N VAL A 16 24.46 1.10 -4.27
CA VAL A 16 24.02 2.50 -4.29
C VAL A 16 22.61 2.57 -3.71
N THR A 17 22.35 3.56 -2.86
CA THR A 17 20.99 3.84 -2.37
C THR A 17 20.29 4.82 -3.33
N PRO A 18 19.05 4.53 -3.79
CA PRO A 18 18.31 5.47 -4.61
C PRO A 18 17.97 6.74 -3.81
N SER A 19 17.89 7.89 -4.48
CA SER A 19 17.30 9.08 -3.86
C SER A 19 15.81 8.86 -3.61
N VAL A 20 15.22 9.66 -2.71
CA VAL A 20 13.77 9.59 -2.43
C VAL A 20 12.93 9.75 -3.71
N GLU A 21 13.35 10.65 -4.61
CA GLU A 21 12.64 10.86 -5.89
C GLU A 21 12.71 9.63 -6.81
N VAL A 22 13.87 8.97 -6.87
CA VAL A 22 14.04 7.74 -7.67
C VAL A 22 13.24 6.59 -7.07
N ALA A 23 13.30 6.42 -5.75
CA ALA A 23 12.53 5.41 -5.03
C ALA A 23 11.02 5.61 -5.19
N SER A 24 10.54 6.86 -5.12
CA SER A 24 9.12 7.19 -5.35
C SER A 24 8.69 6.81 -6.77
N LYS A 25 9.48 7.19 -7.78
CA LYS A 25 9.19 6.79 -9.17
C LYS A 25 9.16 5.26 -9.29
N LEU A 26 10.08 4.55 -8.61
CA LEU A 26 10.19 3.08 -8.67
C LEU A 26 8.95 2.42 -8.09
N ALA A 27 8.47 2.95 -6.98
CA ALA A 27 7.21 2.53 -6.37
C ALA A 27 6.04 2.72 -7.36
N ASP A 28 5.95 3.88 -8.02
CA ASP A 28 4.89 4.16 -9.00
C ASP A 28 4.93 3.20 -10.21
N VAL A 29 6.13 2.90 -10.75
CA VAL A 29 6.28 2.01 -11.91
C VAL A 29 5.98 0.55 -11.56
N LEU A 30 6.31 0.14 -10.34
CA LEU A 30 6.08 -1.21 -9.85
C LEU A 30 4.67 -1.40 -9.28
N ASP A 31 3.86 -0.34 -9.22
CA ASP A 31 2.52 -0.32 -8.64
C ASP A 31 2.50 -0.81 -7.17
N VAL A 32 3.49 -0.37 -6.39
CA VAL A 32 3.66 -0.72 -4.97
C VAL A 32 3.82 0.55 -4.12
N SER A 33 3.63 0.45 -2.81
CA SER A 33 3.92 1.57 -1.91
C SER A 33 5.43 1.75 -1.70
N LEU A 34 5.86 2.98 -1.40
CA LEU A 34 7.26 3.26 -1.04
C LEU A 34 7.70 2.49 0.23
N ASP A 35 6.79 2.28 1.18
CA ASP A 35 7.08 1.50 2.38
C ASP A 35 7.29 0.02 2.07
N TYR A 36 6.52 -0.52 1.10
CA TYR A 36 6.74 -1.89 0.61
C TYR A 36 8.07 -1.98 -0.15
N LEU A 37 8.33 -1.05 -1.07
CA LEU A 37 9.58 -1.00 -1.84
C LEU A 37 10.82 -0.87 -0.93
N SER A 38 10.72 -0.11 0.15
CA SER A 38 11.81 0.09 1.11
C SER A 38 11.91 -1.02 2.18
N GLY A 39 11.06 -2.05 2.11
CA GLY A 39 11.09 -3.18 3.05
C GLY A 39 10.62 -2.83 4.47
N LYS A 40 9.91 -1.71 4.66
CA LYS A 40 9.33 -1.33 5.96
C LYS A 40 8.05 -2.09 6.29
N THR A 41 7.42 -2.67 5.26
CA THR A 41 6.23 -3.51 5.39
C THR A 41 6.28 -4.64 4.39
N ASP A 42 5.90 -5.85 4.81
CA ASP A 42 5.68 -6.99 3.92
C ASP A 42 4.27 -6.93 3.28
N THR A 43 3.44 -5.99 3.70
CA THR A 43 2.06 -5.85 3.22
C THR A 43 2.04 -5.06 1.93
N LEU A 44 1.81 -5.75 0.82
CA LEU A 44 1.46 -5.12 -0.45
C LEU A 44 -0.04 -4.81 -0.45
N LEU A 45 -0.38 -3.52 -0.51
CA LEU A 45 -1.74 -3.09 -0.85
C LEU A 45 -1.80 -2.87 -2.34
N ASP A 46 -2.76 -3.50 -3.01
CA ASP A 46 -3.01 -3.23 -4.43
C ASP A 46 -3.57 -1.81 -4.61
N SER A 47 -3.29 -1.21 -5.77
CA SER A 47 -3.68 0.16 -6.08
C SER A 47 -5.18 0.41 -6.07
N ALA A 48 -6.01 -0.61 -6.33
CA ALA A 48 -7.45 -0.47 -6.23
C ALA A 48 -7.92 -0.34 -4.77
N THR A 49 -7.33 -1.12 -3.86
CA THR A 49 -7.58 -0.99 -2.43
C THR A 49 -7.09 0.35 -1.89
N LEU A 50 -5.90 0.81 -2.27
CA LEU A 50 -5.39 2.12 -1.89
C LEU A 50 -6.29 3.25 -2.40
N GLY A 51 -6.70 3.19 -3.67
CA GLY A 51 -7.62 4.16 -4.27
C GLY A 51 -8.92 4.30 -3.48
N ARG A 52 -9.55 3.19 -3.11
CA ARG A 52 -10.76 3.19 -2.27
C ARG A 52 -10.53 3.86 -0.91
N ILE A 53 -9.41 3.59 -0.24
CA ILE A 53 -9.09 4.22 1.05
C ILE A 53 -8.88 5.73 0.88
N MET A 54 -8.21 6.15 -0.20
CA MET A 54 -8.03 7.58 -0.50
C MET A 54 -9.35 8.28 -0.81
N GLU A 55 -10.28 7.64 -1.51
CA GLU A 55 -11.62 8.18 -1.72
C GLU A 55 -12.36 8.37 -0.41
N ILE A 56 -12.31 7.38 0.49
CA ILE A 56 -12.94 7.46 1.83
C ILE A 56 -12.34 8.59 2.67
N SER A 57 -11.04 8.90 2.52
CA SER A 57 -10.37 9.93 3.33
C SER A 57 -10.79 11.36 2.98
N VAL A 58 -11.31 11.59 1.77
CA VAL A 58 -11.75 12.91 1.28
C VAL A 58 -13.28 13.09 1.32
N MET A 59 -14.03 12.08 1.78
CA MET A 59 -15.48 12.18 1.96
C MET A 59 -15.86 13.12 3.12
N PRO A 60 -17.10 13.65 3.12
CA PRO A 60 -17.67 14.28 4.30
C PRO A 60 -17.63 13.36 5.52
N GLU A 61 -17.46 13.93 6.71
CA GLU A 61 -17.25 13.17 7.95
C GLU A 61 -18.39 12.17 8.24
N ASP A 62 -19.63 12.54 7.96
CA ASP A 62 -20.79 11.68 8.19
C ASP A 62 -20.83 10.49 7.21
N ASP A 63 -20.45 10.70 5.95
CA ASP A 63 -20.36 9.62 4.95
C ASP A 63 -19.21 8.67 5.31
N GLN A 64 -18.06 9.22 5.70
CA GLN A 64 -16.91 8.44 6.15
C GLN A 64 -17.27 7.55 7.36
N LYS A 65 -17.99 8.10 8.36
CA LYS A 65 -18.47 7.33 9.52
C LYS A 65 -19.37 6.17 9.10
N GLN A 66 -20.25 6.37 8.14
CA GLN A 66 -21.13 5.30 7.64
C GLN A 66 -20.34 4.19 6.95
N VAL A 67 -19.38 4.56 6.11
CA VAL A 67 -18.50 3.57 5.43
C VAL A 67 -17.73 2.75 6.46
N PHE A 68 -17.12 3.41 7.45
CA PHE A 68 -16.36 2.69 8.49
C PHE A 68 -17.24 1.80 9.36
N LEU A 69 -18.46 2.22 9.68
CA LEU A 69 -19.40 1.39 10.43
C LEU A 69 -19.68 0.05 9.72
N VAL A 70 -19.93 0.10 8.41
CA VAL A 70 -20.19 -1.10 7.61
C VAL A 70 -18.94 -1.96 7.51
N LEU A 71 -17.79 -1.34 7.24
CA LEU A 71 -16.50 -2.04 7.14
C LEU A 71 -16.17 -2.78 8.45
N ASP A 72 -16.30 -2.11 9.59
CA ASP A 72 -16.03 -2.67 10.91
C ASP A 72 -16.97 -3.82 11.25
N ALA A 73 -18.25 -3.70 10.90
CA ALA A 73 -19.23 -4.77 11.10
C ALA A 73 -18.83 -6.04 10.33
N HIS A 74 -18.43 -5.91 9.06
CA HIS A 74 -17.98 -7.04 8.25
C HIS A 74 -16.67 -7.65 8.74
N ILE A 75 -15.69 -6.82 9.15
CA ILE A 75 -14.42 -7.30 9.72
C ILE A 75 -14.69 -8.08 11.02
N ARG A 76 -15.56 -7.56 11.88
CA ARG A 76 -15.95 -8.21 13.14
C ARG A 76 -16.63 -9.56 12.87
N ASP A 77 -17.58 -9.61 11.96
CA ASP A 77 -18.29 -10.83 11.58
C ASP A 77 -17.31 -11.88 11.02
N TYR A 78 -16.40 -11.50 10.12
CA TYR A 78 -15.36 -12.40 9.62
C TYR A 78 -14.47 -12.96 10.73
N LYS A 79 -13.99 -12.10 11.65
CA LYS A 79 -13.17 -12.53 12.79
C LYS A 79 -13.94 -13.50 13.71
N ALA A 80 -15.21 -13.22 13.99
CA ALA A 80 -16.07 -14.08 14.79
C ALA A 80 -16.26 -15.46 14.14
N ARG A 81 -16.62 -15.50 12.85
CA ARG A 81 -16.75 -16.77 12.11
C ARG A 81 -15.47 -17.58 12.13
N LYS A 82 -14.32 -16.94 11.93
CA LYS A 82 -13.01 -17.62 11.99
C LYS A 82 -12.73 -18.21 13.38
N ALA A 83 -13.07 -17.49 14.45
CA ALA A 83 -12.85 -17.96 15.82
C ALA A 83 -13.78 -19.11 16.22
N TYR A 84 -15.03 -19.10 15.75
CA TYR A 84 -16.01 -20.17 16.04
C TYR A 84 -15.96 -21.36 15.08
N ALA A 85 -15.19 -21.25 13.98
CA ALA A 85 -14.92 -22.35 13.06
C ALA A 85 -13.71 -23.22 13.48
N GLN A 86 -13.08 -22.90 14.63
CA GLN A 86 -12.00 -23.66 15.24
C GLN A 86 -12.50 -24.48 16.43
#